data_AF-A0AAV8WGY1-F1
#
_entry.id   AF-A0AAV8WGY1-F1
#
_cell.length_a   1.000
_cell.length_b   1.000
_cell.length_c   1.000
_cell.angle_alpha   90.00
_cell.angle_beta   90.00
_cell.angle_gamma   90.00
#
_symmetry.space_group_name_H-M   'P 1'
#
loop_
_entity.id
_entity.type
_entity.pdbx_description
1 polymer ?
#
loop_
_entity_poly.entity_id
_entity_poly.type
_entity_poly.pdbx_seq_one_letter_code
_entity_poly.pdbx_strand_id
1 'polypeptide(L)' 'MPTVILLDVSLSMTRPVQLSDGTESIRKQLAEIGINAFLDHLSVHSKLEFISLKEHLSKKDKQQPSRNQL' A
#
# COMPACT_ATOMS: atom_id res chain seq x y z
N MET A 1 -3.38 -20.60 -10.80
CA MET A 1 -3.84 -19.32 -11.37
C MET A 1 -2.86 -18.25 -10.90
N PRO A 2 -2.29 -17.40 -11.77
CA PRO A 2 -1.35 -16.38 -11.30
C PRO A 2 -2.10 -15.20 -10.65
N THR A 3 -1.54 -14.66 -9.58
CA THR A 3 -2.10 -13.52 -8.83
C THR A 3 -1.16 -12.33 -8.97
N VAL A 4 -1.69 -11.17 -9.39
CA VAL A 4 -0.93 -9.92 -9.46
C VAL A 4 -1.51 -8.95 -8.43
N ILE A 5 -0.69 -8.56 -7.47
CA ILE A 5 -1.01 -7.59 -6.43
C ILE A 5 -0.45 -6.23 -6.86
N LEU A 6 -1.33 -5.23 -7.00
CA LEU A 6 -0.93 -3.85 -7.29
C LEU A 6 -1.12 -3.00 -6.03
N LEU A 7 -0.01 -2.50 -5.48
CA LEU A 7 0.02 -1.65 -4.31
C LEU A 7 0.12 -0.18 -4.72
N ASP A 8 -0.83 0.65 -4.27
CA ASP A 8 -0.69 2.10 -4.36
C ASP A 8 0.37 2.58 -3.36
N VAL A 9 1.33 3.37 -3.84
CA VAL A 9 2.38 4.03 -3.03
C VAL A 9 2.32 5.56 -3.12
N SER A 10 1.17 6.12 -3.52
CA SER A 10 0.90 7.56 -3.54
C SER A 10 0.97 8.22 -2.16
N LEU A 11 1.10 9.56 -2.12
CA LEU A 11 1.07 10.31 -0.85
C LEU A 11 -0.24 10.12 -0.08
N SER A 12 -1.34 9.77 -0.77
CA SER A 12 -2.60 9.49 -0.10
C SER A 12 -2.55 8.26 0.82
N MET A 13 -1.57 7.38 0.64
CA MET A 13 -1.35 6.20 1.48
C MET A 13 -0.61 6.53 2.79
N THR A 14 -0.07 7.74 2.94
CA THR A 14 0.49 8.22 4.22
C THR A 14 -0.56 8.87 5.11
N ARG A 15 -1.83 8.92 4.68
CA ARG A 15 -2.91 9.47 5.50
C ARG A 15 -3.12 8.61 6.76
N PRO A 16 -3.32 9.25 7.92
CA PRO A 16 -3.57 8.55 9.17
C PRO A 16 -4.93 7.84 9.12
N VAL A 17 -5.01 6.75 9.87
CA VAL A 17 -6.18 5.91 10.10
C VAL A 17 -6.22 5.65 11.59
N GLN A 18 -7.33 5.99 12.24
CA GLN A 18 -7.57 5.65 13.63
C GLN A 18 -7.94 4.18 13.73
N LEU A 19 -7.22 3.43 14.56
CA LEU A 19 -7.56 2.06 14.88
C LEU A 19 -8.54 2.03 16.07
N SER A 20 -9.23 0.89 16.21
CA SER A 20 -10.23 0.68 17.27
C SER A 20 -9.65 0.70 18.69
N ASP A 21 -8.34 0.48 18.83
CA ASP A 21 -7.61 0.56 20.09
C ASP A 21 -7.14 1.99 20.44
N GLY A 22 -7.53 2.98 19.64
CA GLY A 22 -7.16 4.38 19.81
C GLY A 22 -5.79 4.73 19.23
N THR A 23 -5.03 3.76 18.70
CA THR A 23 -3.75 4.03 18.05
C THR A 23 -3.94 4.61 16.65
N GLU A 24 -2.94 5.34 16.16
CA GLU A 24 -2.90 5.84 14.79
C GLU A 24 -1.92 5.03 13.95
N SER A 25 -2.35 4.64 12.75
CA SER A 25 -1.50 4.03 11.73
C SER A 25 -1.69 4.77 10.42
N ILE A 26 -0.85 4.50 9.42
CA ILE A 26 -1.05 5.01 8.06
C ILE A 26 -1.63 3.92 7.16
N ARG A 27 -2.40 4.30 6.14
CA ARG A 27 -3.02 3.35 5.18
C ARG A 27 -1.99 2.37 4.59
N LYS A 28 -0.78 2.85 4.30
CA LYS A 28 0.33 2.03 3.82
C LYS A 28 0.67 0.88 4.77
N GLN A 29 0.76 1.14 6.08
CA GLN A 29 1.08 0.12 7.08
C GLN A 29 -0.03 -0.95 7.15
N LEU A 30 -1.29 -0.53 7.10
CA LEU A 30 -2.42 -1.47 7.06
C LEU A 30 -2.40 -2.35 5.80
N ALA A 31 -2.04 -1.77 4.65
CA ALA A 31 -1.89 -2.53 3.42
C ALA A 31 -0.73 -3.55 3.50
N GLU A 32 0.41 -3.18 4.07
CA GLU A 32 1.54 -4.10 4.31
C GLU A 32 1.13 -5.27 5.21
N ILE A 33 0.44 -5.00 6.32
CA ILE A 33 -0.06 -6.04 7.24
C ILE A 33 -1.03 -6.99 6.51
N GLY A 34 -1.97 -6.44 5.74
CA GLY A 34 -2.95 -7.23 5.00
C GLY A 34 -2.32 -8.11 3.91
N ILE A 35 -1.36 -7.57 3.16
CA ILE A 35 -0.63 -8.31 2.13
C ILE A 35 0.17 -9.45 2.78
N ASN A 36 0.88 -9.19 3.89
CA ASN A 36 1.63 -10.23 4.58
C ASN A 36 0.71 -11.36 5.06
N ALA A 37 -0.41 -11.04 5.72
CA ALA A 37 -1.38 -12.04 6.15
C ALA A 37 -1.95 -12.86 4.98
N PHE A 38 -2.20 -12.21 3.84
CA PHE A 38 -2.66 -12.89 2.63
C PHE A 38 -1.59 -13.82 2.05
N LEU A 39 -0.34 -13.38 1.96
CA LEU A 39 0.78 -14.19 1.48
C LEU A 39 1.07 -15.39 2.40
N ASP A 40 0.98 -15.19 3.72
CA ASP A 40 1.14 -16.26 4.70
C ASP A 40 0.08 -17.35 4.48
N HIS A 41 -1.18 -16.96 4.27
CA HIS A 41 -2.25 -17.91 3.95
C HIS A 41 -1.97 -18.67 2.64
N LEU A 42 -1.55 -17.99 1.58
CA LEU A 42 -1.19 -18.63 0.31
C LEU A 42 0.01 -19.57 0.45
N SER A 43 0.98 -19.24 1.29
CA SER A 43 2.16 -20.09 1.53
C SER A 43 1.80 -21.45 2.14
N VAL A 44 0.67 -21.54 2.85
CA VAL A 44 0.19 -22.79 3.45
C VAL A 44 -0.75 -23.53 2.49
N HIS A 45 -1.71 -22.82 1.90
CA HIS A 45 -2.84 -23.43 1.18
C HIS A 45 -2.66 -23.48 -0.34
N SER A 46 -1.81 -22.62 -0.92
CA SER A 46 -1.70 -22.38 -2.36
C SER A 46 -0.24 -22.27 -2.84
N LYS A 47 0.61 -23.20 -2.39
CA LYS A 47 2.09 -23.18 -2.60
C LYS A 47 2.58 -23.08 -4.05
N LEU A 48 1.74 -23.44 -5.02
CA LEU A 48 2.08 -23.44 -6.44
C LEU A 48 1.54 -22.21 -7.19
N GLU A 49 0.91 -21.28 -6.49
CA GLU A 49 0.46 -20.04 -7.11
C GLU A 49 1.62 -19.09 -7.37
N PHE A 50 1.70 -18.60 -8.62
CA PHE A 50 2.65 -17.56 -8.99
C PHE A 50 2.09 -16.21 -8.58
N ILE A 51 2.83 -15.50 -7.73
CA ILE A 51 2.43 -14.20 -7.19
C ILE A 51 3.42 -13.14 -7.67
N SER A 52 2.91 -12.03 -8.18
CA SER A 52 3.71 -10.84 -8.51
C SER A 52 3.19 -9.64 -7.73
N LEU A 53 4.09 -8.92 -7.06
CA LEU A 53 3.80 -7.64 -6.42
C LEU A 53 4.33 -6.50 -7.29
N LYS A 54 3.48 -5.51 -7.56
CA LYS A 54 3.79 -4.31 -8.33
C LYS A 54 3.39 -3.09 -7.53
N GLU A 55 4.20 -2.04 -7.58
CA GLU A 55 3.87 -0.75 -6.99
C GLU A 55 3.38 0.22 -8.07
N HIS A 56 2.41 1.06 -7.71
CA HIS A 56 1.92 2.12 -8.55
C HIS A 56 2.02 3.46 -7.83
N LEU A 57 2.72 4.42 -8.45
CA LEU A 57 2.81 5.79 -7.99
C LEU A 57 2.13 6.72 -9.01
N SER A 58 1.13 7.48 -8.55
CA SER A 58 0.52 8.51 -9.38
C SER A 58 1.47 9.70 -9.56
N LYS A 59 1.82 10.02 -10.80
CA LYS A 59 2.71 11.15 -11.16
C LYS A 59 2.15 12.54 -10.86
N LYS A 60 0.90 12.66 -10.37
CA LYS A 60 0.28 13.96 -10.04
C LYS A 60 0.88 14.61 -8.79
N ASP A 61 1.62 13.85 -7.97
CA ASP A 61 2.24 14.34 -6.73
C ASP A 61 3.65 14.93 -6.95
N LYS A 62 3.94 15.49 -8.14
CA LYS A 62 5.08 16.41 -8.25
C LYS A 62 4.69 17.71 -7.54
N GLN A 63 5.17 17.89 -6.30
CA GLN A 63 5.13 19.18 -5.60
C GLN A 63 5.60 20.28 -6.56
N GLN A 64 4.65 21.08 -7.04
CA GLN A 64 4.95 22.28 -7.79
C GLN A 64 5.52 23.27 -6.77
N PRO A 65 6.77 23.74 -6.92
CA PRO A 65 7.35 24.65 -5.95
C PRO A 65 6.51 25.92 -5.94
N SER A 66 6.01 26.29 -4.77
CA SER A 66 5.21 27.49 -4.55
C SER A 66 5.92 28.69 -5.15
N ARG A 67 5.37 29.20 -6.25
CA ARG A 67 5.88 30.40 -6.92
C ARG A 67 5.52 31.57 -6.02
N ASN A 68 6.47 31.98 -5.17
CA ASN A 68 6.37 33.22 -4.39
C ASN A 68 6.06 34.36 -5.36
N GLN A 69 4.85 34.91 -5.26
CA GLN A 69 4.50 36.17 -5.89
C GLN A 69 4.96 37.28 -4.95
N LEU A 70 5.79 38.17 -5.51
CA LEU A 70 6.24 39.45 -4.94
C LEU A 70 5.05 40.39 -4.72
#